data_AF-A0A4Y6Q2A3-F1
#
_entry.id   AF-A0A4Y6Q2A3-F1
#
_cell.length_a   1.000
_cell.length_b   1.000
_cell.length_c   1.000
_cell.angle_alpha   90.00
_cell.angle_beta   90.00
_cell.angle_gamma   90.00
#
_symmetry.space_group_name_H-M   'P 1'
#
loop_
_entity.id
_entity.type
_entity.pdbx_description
1 polymer ?
#
loop_
_entity_poly.entity_id
_entity_poly.type
_entity_poly.pdbx_seq_one_letter_code
_entity_poly.pdbx_strand_id
1 'polypeptide(L)'
;MSNPIPLSEVPEDIGRNDPCPCGSGRKYKKCCQRAHRMQREAEKRSAGVEDLIHQGTNAWGMFKLLRQVRENNMFALFYEMTHSEGPFRERFASKTDYIQAADAGEEILVAGSDADLRRIRLDGSDHYLLLTEGLSDPRATSYRYTVIILRPNELDAEGNQRSVDHRGLRVWDIERHERAKDAVEDGDLSLDDLGYEWAKEKE
;
A
#
# COMPACT_ATOMS: atom_id res chain seq x y z
N MET A 1 -4.16 22.91 7.63
CA MET A 1 -3.56 22.15 8.75
C MET A 1 -2.13 21.82 8.34
N SER A 2 -1.15 21.90 9.23
CA SER A 2 0.26 21.62 8.85
C SER A 2 0.51 20.12 8.83
N ASN A 3 0.93 19.60 7.68
CA ASN A 3 1.35 18.22 7.52
C ASN A 3 2.62 17.95 8.34
N PRO A 4 2.82 16.72 8.84
CA PRO A 4 4.06 16.35 9.48
C PRO A 4 5.25 16.48 8.51
N ILE A 5 6.36 17.04 8.99
CA ILE A 5 7.60 17.11 8.23
C ILE A 5 8.35 15.76 8.30
N PRO A 6 9.22 15.45 7.32
CA PRO A 6 10.05 14.25 7.35
C PRO A 6 10.88 14.13 8.64
N LEU A 7 11.05 12.90 9.15
CA LEU A 7 11.86 12.63 10.34
C LEU A 7 13.31 13.16 10.23
N SER A 8 13.87 13.16 9.01
CA SER A 8 15.21 13.67 8.72
C SER A 8 15.37 15.18 8.95
N GLU A 9 14.27 15.94 8.98
CA GLU A 9 14.26 17.39 9.16
C GLU A 9 13.99 17.79 10.63
N VAL A 10 13.82 16.80 11.52
CA VAL A 10 13.52 17.03 12.93
C VAL A 10 14.82 17.14 13.71
N PRO A 11 15.05 18.23 14.46
CA PRO A 11 16.22 18.33 15.33
C PRO A 11 16.30 17.15 16.30
N GLU A 12 17.49 16.56 16.45
CA GLU A 12 17.70 15.38 17.30
C GLU A 12 17.36 15.63 18.77
N ASP A 13 17.53 16.86 19.22
CA ASP A 13 17.36 17.32 20.61
C ASP A 13 15.98 17.91 20.91
N ILE A 14 15.02 17.82 19.97
CA ILE A 14 13.69 18.41 20.16
C ILE A 14 12.97 17.85 21.41
N GLY A 15 12.58 18.74 22.31
CA GLY A 15 11.82 18.44 23.50
C GLY A 15 10.35 18.15 23.21
N ARG A 16 9.74 17.25 23.99
CA ARG A 16 8.30 16.88 23.86
C ARG A 16 7.34 18.08 23.90
N ASN A 17 7.70 19.13 24.61
CA ASN A 17 6.86 20.32 24.80
C ASN A 17 7.20 21.47 23.86
N ASP A 18 8.27 21.34 23.06
CA ASP A 18 8.73 22.41 22.17
C ASP A 18 7.74 22.63 21.03
N PRO A 19 7.72 23.82 20.42
CA PRO A 19 6.95 24.07 19.21
C PRO A 19 7.33 23.06 18.13
N CYS A 20 6.33 22.49 17.47
CA CYS A 20 6.56 21.49 16.43
C CYS A 20 7.21 22.13 15.20
N PRO A 21 8.29 21.55 14.65
CA PRO A 21 9.06 22.13 13.55
C PRO A 21 8.29 22.18 12.22
N CYS A 22 7.16 21.47 12.10
CA CYS A 22 6.27 21.57 10.95
C CYS A 22 5.51 22.91 10.82
N GLY A 23 5.81 23.89 11.67
CA GLY A 23 5.17 25.20 11.63
C GLY A 23 3.73 25.23 12.15
N SER A 24 3.24 24.17 12.80
CA SER A 24 1.87 24.11 13.33
C SER A 24 1.62 24.97 14.58
N GLY A 25 2.68 25.44 15.24
CA GLY A 25 2.59 26.12 16.53
C GLY A 25 2.14 25.22 17.70
N ARG A 26 1.81 23.95 17.46
CA ARG A 26 1.43 22.99 18.50
C ARG A 26 2.69 22.43 19.16
N LYS A 27 2.56 21.95 20.40
CA LYS A 27 3.63 21.18 21.07
C LYS A 27 3.97 19.93 20.26
N TYR A 28 5.24 19.58 20.12
CA TYR A 28 5.70 18.43 19.33
C TYR A 28 4.99 17.12 19.70
N LYS A 29 4.81 16.86 21.01
CA LYS A 29 4.07 15.68 21.51
C LYS A 29 2.60 15.60 21.11
N LYS A 30 1.98 16.74 20.77
CA LYS A 30 0.59 16.85 20.31
C LYS A 30 0.49 17.02 18.79
N CYS A 31 1.60 16.82 18.09
CA CYS A 31 1.71 16.98 16.64
C CYS A 31 2.55 15.81 16.10
N CYS A 32 3.69 16.07 15.45
CA CYS A 32 4.42 15.05 14.69
C CYS A 32 5.08 13.94 15.52
N GLN A 33 5.22 14.07 16.86
CA GLN A 33 5.94 13.09 17.67
C GLN A 33 5.38 11.66 17.54
N ARG A 34 4.05 11.50 17.47
CA ARG A 34 3.42 10.17 17.34
C ARG A 34 3.90 9.48 16.06
N ALA A 35 3.79 10.17 14.93
CA ALA A 35 4.20 9.66 13.63
C ALA A 35 5.71 9.40 13.54
N HIS A 36 6.53 10.29 14.10
CA HIS A 36 7.99 10.10 14.16
C HIS A 36 8.41 8.92 15.04
N ARG A 37 7.65 8.60 16.09
CA ARG A 37 7.89 7.38 16.89
C ARG A 37 7.61 6.13 16.06
N MET A 38 6.47 6.10 15.38
CA MET A 38 6.06 4.98 14.52
C MET A 38 7.02 4.78 13.36
N GLN A 39 7.46 5.88 12.72
CA GLN A 39 8.46 5.83 11.67
C GLN A 39 9.78 5.21 12.14
N ARG A 40 10.28 5.58 13.33
CA ARG A 40 11.49 4.98 13.91
C ARG A 40 11.33 3.49 14.23
N GLU A 41 10.15 3.09 14.68
CA GLU A 41 9.84 1.68 14.94
C GLU A 41 9.78 0.88 13.63
N ALA A 42 9.18 1.44 12.58
CA ALA A 42 9.12 0.85 11.25
C ALA A 42 10.50 0.75 10.60
N GLU A 43 11.33 1.79 10.65
CA GLU A 43 12.68 1.80 10.05
C GLU A 43 13.61 0.75 10.65
N LYS A 44 13.49 0.44 11.95
CA LYS A 44 14.25 -0.65 12.59
C LYS A 44 13.93 -2.04 12.03
N ARG A 45 12.77 -2.21 11.39
CA ARG A 45 12.25 -3.49 10.88
C ARG A 45 12.07 -3.51 9.37
N SER A 46 12.28 -2.38 8.70
CA SER A 46 12.09 -2.25 7.26
C SER A 46 13.41 -2.51 6.53
N ALA A 47 13.37 -3.30 5.46
CA ALA A 47 14.48 -3.49 4.53
C ALA A 47 14.22 -2.64 3.27
N GLY A 48 15.26 -2.32 2.50
CA GLY A 48 15.10 -1.61 1.22
C GLY A 48 14.36 -2.46 0.21
N VAL A 49 13.74 -1.85 -0.80
CA VAL A 49 13.08 -2.61 -1.88
C VAL A 49 14.10 -3.45 -2.63
N GLU A 50 15.27 -2.87 -2.85
CA GLU A 50 16.46 -3.47 -3.46
C GLU A 50 17.02 -4.67 -2.67
N ASP A 51 16.87 -4.68 -1.34
CA ASP A 51 17.29 -5.81 -0.50
C ASP A 51 16.33 -7.00 -0.59
N LEU A 52 15.09 -6.76 -1.03
CA LEU A 52 13.99 -7.70 -0.98
C LEU A 52 13.58 -8.22 -2.38
N ILE A 53 13.72 -7.38 -3.39
CA ILE A 53 13.37 -7.64 -4.78
C ILE A 53 14.61 -7.39 -5.64
N HIS A 54 15.30 -8.46 -6.00
CA HIS A 54 16.45 -8.45 -6.91
C HIS A 54 16.20 -9.41 -8.09
N GLN A 55 17.09 -9.44 -9.08
CA GLN A 55 16.94 -10.28 -10.29
C GLN A 55 16.76 -11.78 -10.02
N GLY A 56 17.08 -12.26 -8.81
CA GLY A 56 16.92 -13.65 -8.38
C GLY A 56 15.65 -13.91 -7.54
N THR A 57 14.83 -12.89 -7.27
CA THR A 57 13.60 -13.02 -6.49
C THR A 57 12.55 -13.76 -7.32
N ASN A 58 12.40 -15.05 -7.06
CA ASN A 58 11.35 -15.88 -7.65
C ASN A 58 9.99 -15.70 -6.93
N ALA A 59 8.92 -16.32 -7.44
CA ALA A 59 7.58 -16.22 -6.87
C ALA A 59 7.51 -16.58 -5.37
N TRP A 60 8.33 -17.53 -4.91
CA TRP A 60 8.42 -17.89 -3.48
C TRP A 60 9.13 -16.80 -2.66
N GLY A 61 10.16 -16.16 -3.22
CA GLY A 61 10.78 -14.97 -2.65
C GLY A 61 9.78 -13.83 -2.45
N MET A 62 8.95 -13.57 -3.47
CA MET A 62 7.87 -12.59 -3.40
C MET A 62 6.81 -12.94 -2.34
N PHE A 63 6.39 -14.21 -2.27
CA PHE A 63 5.46 -14.67 -1.23
C PHE A 63 6.03 -14.45 0.19
N LYS A 64 7.30 -14.80 0.41
CA LYS A 64 7.96 -14.58 1.72
C LYS A 64 8.05 -13.11 2.06
N LEU A 65 8.32 -12.25 1.09
CA LEU A 65 8.34 -10.82 1.26
C LEU A 65 6.98 -10.31 1.75
N LEU A 66 5.91 -10.64 1.03
CA LEU A 66 4.55 -10.25 1.41
C LEU A 66 4.18 -10.76 2.80
N ARG A 67 4.61 -11.99 3.15
CA ARG A 67 4.45 -12.54 4.50
C ARG A 67 5.20 -11.73 5.56
N GLN A 68 6.45 -11.35 5.30
CA GLN A 68 7.26 -10.53 6.21
C GLN A 68 6.70 -9.11 6.37
N VAL A 69 6.23 -8.49 5.29
CA VAL A 69 5.59 -7.17 5.32
C VAL A 69 4.39 -7.18 6.25
N ARG A 70 3.56 -8.21 6.16
CA ARG A 70 2.42 -8.42 7.06
C ARG A 70 2.87 -8.65 8.50
N GLU A 71 3.71 -9.67 8.72
CA GLU A 71 4.11 -10.11 10.06
C GLU A 71 4.86 -9.02 10.84
N ASN A 72 5.57 -8.14 10.13
CA ASN A 72 6.42 -7.11 10.74
C ASN A 72 5.90 -5.68 10.55
N ASN A 73 4.70 -5.53 9.99
CA ASN A 73 4.05 -4.24 9.80
C ASN A 73 4.91 -3.23 9.00
N MET A 74 5.54 -3.70 7.93
CA MET A 74 6.53 -2.94 7.14
C MET A 74 5.88 -1.98 6.15
N PHE A 75 5.03 -1.09 6.66
CA PHE A 75 4.37 -0.02 5.90
C PHE A 75 5.37 0.80 5.05
N ALA A 76 6.53 1.14 5.61
CA ALA A 76 7.56 1.89 4.90
C ALA A 76 7.98 1.21 3.60
N LEU A 77 8.13 -0.11 3.61
CA LEU A 77 8.47 -0.85 2.41
C LEU A 77 7.37 -0.72 1.36
N PHE A 78 6.11 -0.88 1.76
CA PHE A 78 4.98 -0.76 0.83
C PHE A 78 4.99 0.60 0.13
N TYR A 79 5.22 1.67 0.89
CA TYR A 79 5.36 3.02 0.34
C TYR A 79 6.57 3.17 -0.59
N GLU A 80 7.73 2.58 -0.27
CA GLU A 80 8.89 2.62 -1.17
C GLU A 80 8.71 1.77 -2.43
N MET A 81 7.87 0.73 -2.36
CA MET A 81 7.47 -0.09 -3.50
C MET A 81 6.43 0.60 -4.40
N THR A 82 5.85 1.74 -4.00
CA THR A 82 4.89 2.48 -4.82
C THR A 82 5.55 3.47 -5.78
N HIS A 83 4.82 3.89 -6.81
CA HIS A 83 5.28 4.90 -7.75
C HIS A 83 5.22 6.31 -7.17
N SER A 84 6.28 7.11 -7.30
CA SER A 84 6.39 8.42 -6.64
C SER A 84 5.32 9.43 -7.06
N GLU A 85 4.86 9.33 -8.30
CA GLU A 85 3.80 10.13 -8.89
C GLU A 85 2.55 9.28 -9.19
N GLY A 86 2.49 8.07 -8.63
CA GLY A 86 1.33 7.19 -8.80
C GLY A 86 0.17 7.58 -7.87
N PRO A 87 -1.05 7.11 -8.15
CA PRO A 87 -2.24 7.53 -7.40
C PRO A 87 -2.15 7.27 -5.89
N PHE A 88 -1.41 6.22 -5.47
CA PHE A 88 -1.16 5.98 -4.05
C PHE A 88 -0.29 7.06 -3.40
N ARG A 89 0.79 7.51 -4.05
CA ARG A 89 1.66 8.58 -3.53
C ARG A 89 1.08 9.97 -3.70
N GLU A 90 0.13 10.16 -4.61
CA GLU A 90 -0.71 11.37 -4.61
C GLU A 90 -1.55 11.47 -3.33
N ARG A 91 -2.15 10.36 -2.88
CA ARG A 91 -2.93 10.29 -1.62
C ARG A 91 -2.06 10.49 -0.38
N PHE A 92 -0.86 9.91 -0.39
CA PHE A 92 0.10 10.03 0.70
C PHE A 92 1.41 10.61 0.18
N ALA A 93 1.54 11.94 0.20
CA ALA A 93 2.71 12.64 -0.34
C ALA A 93 4.02 12.31 0.40
N SER A 94 3.93 11.84 1.65
CA SER A 94 5.07 11.37 2.43
C SER A 94 4.80 10.02 3.11
N LYS A 95 5.89 9.29 3.38
CA LYS A 95 5.87 8.08 4.22
C LYS A 95 5.21 8.34 5.58
N THR A 96 5.42 9.53 6.14
CA THR A 96 4.87 9.92 7.45
C THR A 96 3.35 10.09 7.39
N ASP A 97 2.81 10.65 6.30
CA ASP A 97 1.37 10.78 6.08
C ASP A 97 0.71 9.40 5.98
N TYR A 98 1.34 8.49 5.21
CA TYR A 98 0.88 7.11 5.10
C TYR A 98 0.86 6.37 6.46
N ILE A 99 1.93 6.50 7.25
CA ILE A 99 2.00 5.87 8.58
C ILE A 99 0.90 6.41 9.51
N GLN A 100 0.60 7.72 9.45
CA GLN A 100 -0.48 8.31 10.24
C GLN A 100 -1.86 7.79 9.82
N ALA A 101 -2.13 7.73 8.52
CA ALA A 101 -3.38 7.18 8.00
C ALA A 101 -3.56 5.70 8.39
N ALA A 102 -2.49 4.91 8.31
CA ALA A 102 -2.53 3.51 8.70
C ALA A 102 -2.79 3.30 10.19
N ASP A 103 -2.13 4.08 11.04
CA ASP A 103 -2.34 4.06 12.50
C ASP A 103 -3.72 4.61 12.92
N ALA A 104 -4.32 5.48 12.11
CA ALA A 104 -5.71 5.93 12.28
C ALA A 104 -6.74 4.89 11.80
N GLY A 105 -6.31 3.82 11.13
CA GLY A 105 -7.19 2.84 10.49
C GLY A 105 -7.86 3.36 9.21
N GLU A 106 -7.42 4.51 8.70
CA GLU A 106 -7.91 5.12 7.46
C GLU A 106 -7.30 4.43 6.22
N GLU A 107 -6.16 3.77 6.37
CA GLU A 107 -5.49 3.01 5.32
C GLU A 107 -4.96 1.67 5.84
N ILE A 108 -5.52 0.56 5.39
CA ILE A 108 -5.17 -0.78 5.90
C ILE A 108 -4.58 -1.59 4.75
N LEU A 109 -3.31 -1.98 4.85
CA LEU A 109 -2.72 -2.91 3.89
C LEU A 109 -3.48 -4.22 3.90
N VAL A 110 -3.81 -4.70 2.69
CA VAL A 110 -4.46 -5.99 2.53
C VAL A 110 -3.43 -7.07 2.81
N ALA A 111 -3.48 -7.61 4.03
CA ALA A 111 -2.57 -8.63 4.47
C ALA A 111 -3.21 -9.43 5.62
N GLY A 112 -3.32 -10.75 5.47
CA GLY A 112 -3.99 -11.58 6.47
C GLY A 112 -4.38 -12.93 5.91
N SER A 113 -4.93 -13.80 6.76
CA SER A 113 -5.73 -14.95 6.30
C SER A 113 -7.10 -14.51 5.76
N ASP A 114 -7.47 -13.27 6.04
CA ASP A 114 -8.83 -12.78 5.86
C ASP A 114 -9.07 -12.30 4.42
N ALA A 115 -7.99 -12.11 3.65
CA ALA A 115 -8.00 -11.72 2.25
C ALA A 115 -7.58 -12.89 1.35
N ASP A 116 -8.50 -13.34 0.51
CA ASP A 116 -8.26 -14.38 -0.50
C ASP A 116 -7.84 -13.73 -1.83
N LEU A 117 -6.73 -14.17 -2.43
CA LEU A 117 -6.41 -13.84 -3.82
C LEU A 117 -7.37 -14.59 -4.75
N ARG A 118 -8.17 -13.86 -5.51
CA ARG A 118 -9.21 -14.42 -6.39
C ARG A 118 -8.79 -14.47 -7.84
N ARG A 119 -8.23 -13.39 -8.38
CA ARG A 119 -7.88 -13.31 -9.80
C ARG A 119 -6.56 -12.58 -10.01
N ILE A 120 -5.86 -12.97 -11.07
CA ILE A 120 -4.70 -12.28 -11.62
C ILE A 120 -5.00 -11.99 -13.09
N ARG A 121 -4.80 -10.75 -13.52
CA ARG A 121 -4.91 -10.34 -14.94
C ARG A 121 -3.63 -9.64 -15.35
N LEU A 122 -3.12 -10.01 -16.52
CA LEU A 122 -1.97 -9.39 -17.18
C LEU A 122 -2.49 -8.67 -18.42
N ASP A 123 -2.33 -7.36 -18.48
CA ASP A 123 -2.77 -6.53 -19.61
C ASP A 123 -1.63 -5.60 -20.04
N GLY A 124 -0.95 -5.97 -21.12
CA GLY A 124 0.28 -5.29 -21.54
C GLY A 124 1.34 -5.28 -20.43
N SER A 125 1.72 -4.08 -19.98
CA SER A 125 2.64 -3.88 -18.86
C SER A 125 1.98 -4.04 -17.49
N ASP A 126 0.66 -3.95 -17.42
CA ASP A 126 -0.07 -3.78 -16.16
C ASP A 126 -0.50 -5.15 -15.63
N HIS A 127 -0.34 -5.33 -14.32
CA HIS A 127 -0.70 -6.57 -13.64
C HIS A 127 -1.70 -6.25 -12.54
N TYR A 128 -2.85 -6.90 -12.56
CA TYR A 128 -3.93 -6.67 -11.62
C TYR A 128 -4.08 -7.90 -10.72
N LEU A 129 -4.10 -7.68 -9.41
CA LEU A 129 -4.38 -8.70 -8.40
C LEU A 129 -5.69 -8.35 -7.70
N LEU A 130 -6.70 -9.21 -7.80
CA LEU A 130 -7.96 -9.04 -7.08
C LEU A 130 -7.95 -9.87 -5.82
N LEU A 131 -8.08 -9.21 -4.67
CA LEU A 131 -8.25 -9.82 -3.36
C LEU A 131 -9.64 -9.54 -2.81
N THR A 132 -10.16 -10.47 -2.02
CA THR A 132 -11.50 -10.36 -1.40
C THR A 132 -11.45 -10.73 0.07
N GLU A 133 -12.17 -9.97 0.91
CA GLU A 133 -12.37 -10.28 2.32
C GLU A 133 -13.86 -10.53 2.61
N GLY A 134 -14.14 -11.40 3.59
CA GLY A 134 -15.50 -11.64 4.10
C GLY A 134 -16.31 -12.70 3.34
N LEU A 135 -15.85 -13.19 2.17
CA LEU A 135 -16.56 -14.24 1.40
C LEU A 135 -16.79 -15.52 2.21
N SER A 136 -15.80 -15.91 3.00
CA SER A 136 -15.83 -17.11 3.83
C SER A 136 -16.50 -16.90 5.20
N ASP A 137 -16.89 -15.66 5.54
CA ASP A 137 -17.57 -15.35 6.80
C ASP A 137 -19.10 -15.36 6.60
N PRO A 138 -19.83 -16.34 7.17
CA PRO A 138 -21.28 -16.40 7.04
C PRO A 138 -21.99 -15.19 7.65
N ARG A 139 -21.35 -14.47 8.58
CA ARG A 139 -21.89 -13.30 9.27
C ARG A 139 -21.57 -11.98 8.56
N ALA A 140 -20.71 -11.98 7.55
CA ALA A 140 -20.39 -10.77 6.81
C ALA A 140 -21.64 -10.20 6.14
N THR A 141 -21.86 -8.90 6.31
CA THR A 141 -22.94 -8.12 5.68
C THR A 141 -22.49 -7.45 4.38
N SER A 142 -21.18 -7.30 4.20
CA SER A 142 -20.55 -6.76 3.00
C SER A 142 -19.28 -7.53 2.67
N TYR A 143 -18.90 -7.48 1.40
CA TYR A 143 -17.63 -7.99 0.89
C TYR A 143 -16.74 -6.81 0.53
N ARG A 144 -15.48 -6.91 0.93
CA ARG A 144 -14.45 -5.95 0.54
C ARG A 144 -13.63 -6.53 -0.59
N TYR A 145 -13.49 -5.78 -1.66
CA TYR A 145 -12.68 -6.11 -2.82
C TYR A 145 -11.51 -5.15 -2.86
N THR A 146 -10.32 -5.67 -3.10
CA THR A 146 -9.12 -4.85 -3.29
C THR A 146 -8.42 -5.25 -4.57
N VAL A 147 -8.22 -4.28 -5.45
CA VAL A 147 -7.43 -4.44 -6.67
C VAL A 147 -6.07 -3.80 -6.44
N ILE A 148 -5.01 -4.62 -6.46
CA ILE A 148 -3.63 -4.15 -6.47
C ILE A 148 -3.18 -4.08 -7.93
N ILE A 149 -2.79 -2.89 -8.37
CA ILE A 149 -2.29 -2.64 -9.72
C ILE A 149 -0.78 -2.57 -9.63
N LEU A 150 -0.07 -3.40 -10.40
CA LEU A 150 1.39 -3.37 -10.52
C LEU A 150 1.77 -2.92 -11.92
N ARG A 151 2.81 -2.09 -12.01
CA ARG A 151 3.39 -1.61 -13.27
C ARG A 151 4.91 -1.67 -13.26
N PRO A 152 5.57 -1.78 -14.44
CA PRO A 152 7.01 -1.65 -14.54
C PRO A 152 7.46 -0.30 -13.97
N ASN A 153 8.50 -0.31 -13.15
CA ASN A 153 9.03 0.90 -12.54
C ASN A 153 9.73 1.83 -13.54
N GLU A 154 9.97 1.37 -14.76
CA GLU A 154 10.47 2.14 -15.90
C GLU A 154 9.42 3.05 -16.52
N LEU A 155 8.16 2.98 -16.09
CA LEU A 155 7.11 3.90 -16.50
C LEU A 155 6.96 5.02 -15.47
N ASP A 156 6.80 6.25 -15.93
CA ASP A 156 6.38 7.41 -15.12
C ASP A 156 4.84 7.47 -14.97
N ALA A 157 4.32 8.48 -14.27
CA ALA A 157 2.88 8.70 -14.05
C ALA A 157 2.06 8.71 -15.34
N GLU A 158 2.61 9.31 -16.38
CA GLU A 158 2.00 9.45 -17.70
C GLU A 158 2.20 8.22 -18.60
N GLY A 159 2.95 7.21 -18.13
CA GLY A 159 3.23 5.99 -18.88
C GLY A 159 4.39 6.11 -19.87
N ASN A 160 5.19 7.17 -19.81
CA ASN A 160 6.41 7.30 -20.61
C ASN A 160 7.58 6.55 -19.96
N GLN A 161 8.59 6.22 -20.77
CA GLN A 161 9.78 5.55 -20.26
C GLN A 161 10.71 6.49 -19.49
N ARG A 162 11.27 5.98 -18.39
CA ARG A 162 12.31 6.63 -17.59
C ARG A 162 13.46 5.67 -17.26
N SER A 163 14.63 6.24 -16.96
CA SER A 163 15.79 5.47 -16.52
C SER A 163 15.63 5.03 -15.06
N VAL A 164 15.96 3.78 -14.76
CA VAL A 164 15.98 3.23 -13.41
C VAL A 164 17.23 2.38 -13.21
N ASP A 165 17.74 2.33 -11.98
CA ASP A 165 18.94 1.54 -11.64
C ASP A 165 18.65 0.03 -11.74
N HIS A 166 17.43 -0.38 -11.39
CA HIS A 166 16.98 -1.77 -11.42
C HIS A 166 15.56 -1.87 -11.98
N ARG A 167 15.36 -2.74 -12.99
CA ARG A 167 14.04 -3.00 -13.58
C ARG A 167 13.21 -3.93 -12.71
N GLY A 168 11.90 -3.67 -12.61
CA GLY A 168 10.97 -4.54 -11.88
C GLY A 168 9.55 -4.00 -11.87
N LEU A 169 8.64 -4.73 -11.23
CA LEU A 169 7.27 -4.27 -10.98
C LEU A 169 7.22 -3.49 -9.65
N ARG A 170 6.43 -2.42 -9.64
CA ARG A 170 6.08 -1.62 -8.46
C ARG A 170 4.58 -1.60 -8.27
N VAL A 171 4.14 -1.39 -7.03
CA VAL A 171 2.73 -1.14 -6.76
C VAL A 171 2.38 0.23 -7.35
N TRP A 172 1.52 0.24 -8.35
CA TRP A 172 1.03 1.46 -8.95
C TRP A 172 -0.05 2.09 -8.09
N ASP A 173 -1.07 1.29 -7.78
CA ASP A 173 -2.19 1.71 -6.98
C ASP A 173 -2.83 0.54 -6.21
N ILE A 174 -3.60 0.90 -5.19
CA ILE A 174 -4.52 0.01 -4.50
C ILE A 174 -5.91 0.64 -4.53
N GLU A 175 -6.81 0.00 -5.26
CA GLU A 175 -8.21 0.37 -5.32
C GLU A 175 -9.03 -0.54 -4.41
N ARG A 176 -9.95 0.05 -3.65
CA ARG A 176 -10.80 -0.69 -2.71
C ARG A 176 -12.25 -0.42 -3.02
N HIS A 177 -13.04 -1.49 -3.03
CA HIS A 177 -14.47 -1.44 -3.29
C HIS A 177 -15.19 -2.24 -2.22
N GLU A 178 -16.42 -1.83 -1.93
CA GLU A 178 -17.30 -2.53 -1.01
C GLU A 178 -18.62 -2.82 -1.72
N ARG A 179 -19.13 -4.04 -1.54
CA ARG A 179 -20.45 -4.45 -2.00
C ARG A 179 -21.21 -5.05 -0.83
N ALA A 180 -22.49 -4.69 -0.71
CA ALA A 180 -23.38 -5.38 0.21
C ALA A 180 -23.57 -6.82 -0.27
N LYS A 181 -23.61 -7.78 0.67
CA LYS A 181 -23.64 -9.22 0.34
C LYS A 181 -24.87 -9.62 -0.48
N ASP A 182 -25.99 -8.96 -0.25
CA ASP A 182 -27.27 -9.15 -0.93
C ASP A 182 -27.28 -8.60 -2.38
N ALA A 183 -26.33 -7.73 -2.72
CA ALA A 183 -26.19 -7.15 -4.06
C ALA A 183 -25.22 -7.92 -4.97
N VAL A 184 -24.60 -8.99 -4.48
CA VAL A 184 -23.65 -9.82 -5.23
C VAL A 184 -24.37 -11.09 -5.68
N GLU A 185 -24.59 -11.26 -6.99
CA GLU A 185 -25.12 -12.51 -7.53
C GLU A 185 -24.17 -13.67 -7.19
N ASP A 186 -24.75 -14.85 -6.91
CA ASP A 186 -24.00 -16.02 -6.42
C ASP A 186 -22.78 -16.33 -7.31
N GLY A 187 -21.61 -15.92 -6.86
CA GLY A 187 -20.32 -16.18 -7.51
C GLY A 187 -19.76 -15.06 -8.41
N ASP A 188 -20.49 -13.97 -8.67
CA ASP A 188 -19.95 -12.86 -9.48
C ASP A 188 -19.03 -11.95 -8.65
N LEU A 189 -17.74 -12.20 -8.77
CA LEU A 189 -16.67 -11.42 -8.13
C LEU A 189 -15.86 -10.62 -9.17
N SER A 190 -16.42 -10.40 -10.36
CA SER A 190 -15.69 -9.84 -11.49
C SER A 190 -15.41 -8.34 -11.33
N LEU A 191 -16.26 -7.55 -10.68
CA LEU A 191 -16.16 -6.08 -10.76
C LEU A 191 -16.17 -5.58 -12.23
N ASP A 192 -16.75 -6.34 -13.17
CA ASP A 192 -16.86 -5.98 -14.58
C ASP A 192 -17.57 -4.62 -14.74
N ASP A 193 -18.52 -4.32 -13.86
CA ASP A 193 -19.26 -3.05 -13.78
C ASP A 193 -18.37 -1.82 -13.46
N LEU A 194 -17.19 -2.06 -12.90
CA LEU A 194 -16.17 -1.05 -12.62
C LEU A 194 -15.08 -1.01 -13.71
N GLY A 195 -15.26 -1.73 -14.82
CA GLY A 195 -14.32 -1.78 -15.94
C GLY A 195 -13.21 -2.82 -15.77
N TYR A 196 -13.29 -3.68 -14.76
CA TYR A 196 -12.34 -4.77 -14.57
C TYR A 196 -12.77 -6.00 -15.35
N GLU A 197 -12.55 -6.02 -16.66
CA GLU A 197 -12.83 -7.21 -17.46
C GLU A 197 -11.85 -8.36 -17.17
N TRP A 198 -12.36 -9.55 -16.88
CA TRP A 198 -11.56 -10.76 -16.71
C TRP A 198 -11.80 -11.73 -17.86
N ALA A 199 -10.74 -12.46 -18.27
CA ALA A 199 -10.92 -13.59 -19.17
C ALA A 199 -11.91 -14.58 -18.53
N LYS A 200 -12.98 -14.93 -19.27
CA LYS A 200 -13.96 -15.93 -18.82
C LYS A 200 -13.24 -17.25 -18.59
N GLU A 201 -13.45 -17.86 -17.41
CA GLU A 201 -13.00 -19.24 -17.18
C GLU A 201 -13.68 -20.11 -18.25
N LYS A 202 -12.88 -20.91 -18.96
CA LYS A 202 -13.46 -21.98 -19.78
C LYS A 202 -14.06 -23.00 -18.82
N GLU A 203 -15.38 -23.20 -18.93
CA GLU A 203 -16.10 -24.32 -18.31
C GLU A 203 -15.42 -25.68 -18.55
#